data_AF-A0A1F9X1I2-F1
#
_entry.id   AF-A0A1F9X1I2-F1
#
_cell.length_a   1.000
_cell.length_b   1.000
_cell.length_c   1.000
_cell.angle_alpha   90.00
_cell.angle_beta   90.00
_cell.angle_gamma   90.00
#
_symmetry.space_group_name_H-M   'P 1'
#
loop_
_entity.id
_entity.type
_entity.pdbx_description
1 polymer ?
#
loop_
_entity_poly.entity_id
_entity_poly.type
_entity_poly.pdbx_seq_one_letter_code
_entity_poly.pdbx_strand_id
1 'polypeptide(L)'
;MIENIQIREWFYKNKGQNNEISKIFDVEYIHQILENKDDLYITKHGLPFIKHLQPDNFYTDKEWFRKNSKRLPGSSSIYKVRTKKLNGKTKDFVIKWNRMGQDVPGERESSELINARFNSPFEEFSLVMELRNETYKSSERIIIQKPLAIYVPFEHAELWQTGRKEYLMQTKIDLHKEIKLDIHRSYAVIYEWIEGIDVDQACTLEILDKDYVEDITVKTAEKIKKNGFIVKDRKPSHIIVRPKEDKTLTKYKEGDILHALIDFELLERTPERLKEVKEGKRADYLKRQRDRFLIEAPDKLHPHLKHTKILGVDYVYGHVESTKGRLWVVGKDPYLFDYFLPECWENVPKTRISTYNEMYYVVTKDGIHVVWKVSNVGLMPDMDLFKEDERKILEHGYNSPFEEISIAIELNKKGIATSYPRAVYMTGNKSVITAKLYDDSRYESHKNYFTPDKQLVLEKDRDYITIWGYWNGPDEKLAAKDGDYYEGISALRACREGIISQEEYLSLLQTLKEKLSKENIEDLNLRGNHILLSLDCTGTLIKDKSGIPEMRICNFEFLKRTE
;
A
#
# COMPACT_ATOMS: atom_id res chain seq x y z
N MET A 1 -9.80 6.67 7.52
CA MET A 1 -10.89 6.60 8.53
C MET A 1 -10.76 5.24 9.20
N ILE A 2 -10.98 5.10 10.53
CA ILE A 2 -11.04 3.77 11.14
C ILE A 2 -12.35 3.10 10.69
N GLU A 3 -12.24 2.06 9.87
CA GLU A 3 -13.35 1.37 9.22
C GLU A 3 -14.09 0.46 10.20
N ASN A 4 -13.35 -0.26 11.04
CA ASN A 4 -13.95 -1.19 11.99
C ASN A 4 -14.53 -0.44 13.19
N ILE A 5 -15.86 -0.51 13.34
CA ILE A 5 -16.60 0.18 14.40
C ILE A 5 -16.10 -0.21 15.80
N GLN A 6 -15.80 -1.49 16.03
CA GLN A 6 -15.37 -1.98 17.35
C GLN A 6 -13.98 -1.44 17.72
N ILE A 7 -13.04 -1.49 16.78
CA ILE A 7 -11.69 -0.91 16.95
C ILE A 7 -11.80 0.59 17.17
N ARG A 8 -12.61 1.28 16.36
CA ARG A 8 -12.83 2.73 16.44
C ARG A 8 -13.36 3.14 17.82
N GLU A 9 -14.42 2.49 18.28
CA GLU A 9 -15.01 2.77 19.59
C GLU A 9 -14.03 2.48 20.73
N TRP A 10 -13.28 1.38 20.65
CA TRP A 10 -12.28 1.06 21.65
C TRP A 10 -11.16 2.10 21.70
N PHE A 11 -10.64 2.49 20.53
CA PHE A 11 -9.54 3.45 20.43
C PHE A 11 -9.91 4.80 21.03
N TYR A 12 -11.08 5.35 20.69
CA TYR A 12 -11.52 6.63 21.22
C TYR A 12 -11.79 6.59 22.73
N LYS A 13 -12.17 5.43 23.30
CA LYS A 13 -12.32 5.25 24.75
C LYS A 13 -10.97 5.15 25.49
N ASN A 14 -9.90 4.72 24.81
CA ASN A 14 -8.58 4.45 25.40
C ASN A 14 -7.47 5.36 24.83
N LYS A 15 -7.85 6.55 24.34
CA LYS A 15 -6.92 7.52 23.75
C LYS A 15 -5.92 8.01 24.80
N GLY A 16 -4.62 7.96 24.50
CA GLY A 16 -3.54 8.44 25.38
C GLY A 16 -2.77 7.37 26.18
N GLN A 17 -3.04 6.08 25.95
CA GLN A 17 -2.35 4.95 26.63
C GLN A 17 -1.36 4.20 25.72
N ASN A 18 -0.46 4.91 25.01
CA ASN A 18 0.48 4.32 24.03
C ASN A 18 -0.18 3.34 23.03
N ASN A 19 -1.42 3.63 22.65
CA ASN A 19 -2.17 2.86 21.67
C ASN A 19 -2.20 3.65 20.37
N GLU A 20 -1.89 2.97 19.29
CA GLU A 20 -2.02 3.46 17.92
C GLU A 20 -2.96 2.54 17.15
N ILE A 21 -3.49 3.06 16.03
CA ILE A 21 -4.15 2.22 15.04
C ILE A 21 -3.18 2.10 13.88
N SER A 22 -3.02 0.88 13.38
CA SER A 22 -2.21 0.60 12.20
C SER A 22 -3.07 -0.16 11.22
N LYS A 23 -2.98 0.18 9.93
CA LYS A 23 -3.62 -0.58 8.85
C LYS A 23 -2.51 -1.18 7.99
N ILE A 24 -2.40 -2.50 7.98
CA ILE A 24 -1.33 -3.23 7.28
C ILE A 24 -1.99 -4.32 6.43
N PHE A 25 -1.75 -4.31 5.11
CA PHE A 25 -2.43 -5.20 4.15
C PHE A 25 -3.96 -5.20 4.31
N ASP A 26 -4.56 -4.02 4.39
CA ASP A 26 -6.02 -3.83 4.57
C ASP A 26 -6.60 -4.40 5.88
N VAL A 27 -5.76 -4.83 6.82
CA VAL A 27 -6.18 -5.25 8.17
C VAL A 27 -5.89 -4.14 9.17
N GLU A 28 -6.93 -3.73 9.89
CA GLU A 28 -6.80 -2.80 11.01
C GLU A 28 -6.39 -3.52 12.29
N TYR A 29 -5.35 -2.97 12.93
CA TYR A 29 -4.81 -3.41 14.19
C TYR A 29 -4.90 -2.30 15.23
N ILE A 30 -5.20 -2.70 16.47
CA ILE A 30 -4.82 -1.91 17.64
C ILE A 30 -3.37 -2.26 17.93
N HIS A 31 -2.47 -1.31 17.74
CA HIS A 31 -1.05 -1.45 18.04
C HIS A 31 -0.79 -0.89 19.44
N GLN A 32 -0.35 -1.76 20.35
CA GLN A 32 0.06 -1.38 21.70
C GLN A 32 1.56 -1.54 21.85
N ILE A 33 2.24 -0.46 22.24
CA ILE A 33 3.63 -0.52 22.69
C ILE A 33 3.59 -0.77 24.20
N LEU A 34 4.03 -1.96 24.62
CA LEU A 34 4.01 -2.40 26.01
C LEU A 34 5.11 -1.70 26.84
N GLU A 35 5.02 -1.77 28.17
CA GLU A 35 5.99 -1.13 29.07
C GLU A 35 7.44 -1.62 28.85
N ASN A 36 7.59 -2.89 28.46
CA ASN A 36 8.88 -3.50 28.12
C ASN A 36 9.33 -3.22 26.67
N LYS A 37 8.64 -2.33 25.96
CA LYS A 37 8.85 -1.96 24.54
C LYS A 37 8.52 -3.06 23.52
N ASP A 38 7.88 -4.14 23.95
CA ASP A 38 7.33 -5.11 23.01
C ASP A 38 6.14 -4.49 22.25
N ASP A 39 5.88 -5.00 21.05
CA ASP A 39 4.71 -4.61 20.27
C ASP A 39 3.63 -5.71 20.31
N LEU A 40 2.38 -5.28 20.44
CA LEU A 40 1.22 -6.14 20.33
C LEU A 40 0.21 -5.55 19.33
N TYR A 41 0.01 -6.24 18.21
CA TYR A 41 -0.95 -5.86 17.17
C TYR A 41 -2.19 -6.74 17.30
N ILE A 42 -3.33 -6.15 17.66
CA ILE A 42 -4.57 -6.88 17.98
C ILE A 42 -5.60 -6.66 16.89
N THR A 43 -6.15 -7.75 16.37
CA THR A 43 -7.20 -7.70 15.35
C THR A 43 -8.58 -7.46 15.98
N LYS A 44 -9.59 -7.17 15.14
CA LYS A 44 -11.00 -7.16 15.55
C LYS A 44 -11.44 -8.45 16.28
N HIS A 45 -10.83 -9.60 15.94
CA HIS A 45 -11.16 -10.89 16.56
C HIS A 45 -10.46 -11.10 17.90
N GLY A 46 -9.28 -10.48 18.09
CA GLY A 46 -8.58 -10.46 19.37
C GLY A 46 -9.13 -9.45 20.37
N LEU A 47 -9.77 -8.38 19.90
CA LEU A 47 -10.27 -7.28 20.73
C LEU A 47 -11.14 -7.73 21.94
N PRO A 48 -12.08 -8.68 21.82
CA PRO A 48 -12.85 -9.18 22.98
C PRO A 48 -11.98 -9.83 24.07
N PHE A 49 -10.76 -10.23 23.73
CA PHE A 49 -9.80 -10.91 24.58
C PHE A 49 -8.54 -10.08 24.87
N ILE A 50 -8.56 -8.76 24.60
CA ILE A 50 -7.39 -7.88 24.70
C ILE A 50 -6.61 -8.01 26.03
N LYS A 51 -7.31 -8.18 27.16
CA LYS A 51 -6.67 -8.39 28.47
C LYS A 51 -5.99 -9.77 28.58
N HIS A 52 -6.59 -10.81 28.01
CA HIS A 52 -6.00 -12.15 27.97
C HIS A 52 -4.82 -12.24 27.00
N LEU A 53 -4.80 -11.39 25.97
CA LEU A 53 -3.74 -11.35 24.95
C LEU A 53 -2.48 -10.59 25.40
N GLN A 54 -2.51 -9.96 26.58
CA GLN A 54 -1.30 -9.36 27.15
C GLN A 54 -0.28 -10.47 27.48
N PRO A 55 0.98 -10.37 27.00
CA PRO A 55 1.98 -11.43 27.14
C PRO A 55 2.30 -11.86 28.58
N ASP A 56 2.14 -10.97 29.56
CA ASP A 56 2.28 -11.23 31.01
C ASP A 56 1.28 -12.25 31.55
N ASN A 57 0.16 -12.43 30.85
CA ASN A 57 -0.85 -13.41 31.18
C ASN A 57 -0.52 -14.81 30.66
N PHE A 58 0.55 -14.97 29.91
CA PHE A 58 0.97 -16.28 29.42
C PHE A 58 2.47 -16.43 29.14
N TYR A 59 3.04 -15.68 28.19
CA TYR A 59 4.38 -15.93 27.62
C TYR A 59 5.53 -15.33 28.42
N THR A 60 5.43 -14.05 28.83
CA THR A 60 6.56 -13.38 29.51
C THR A 60 6.73 -13.86 30.95
N ASP A 61 5.68 -14.42 31.55
CA ASP A 61 5.79 -15.23 32.77
C ASP A 61 6.27 -16.65 32.42
N LYS A 62 7.59 -16.86 32.48
CA LYS A 62 8.25 -18.11 32.10
C LYS A 62 7.80 -19.31 32.94
N GLU A 63 7.51 -19.12 34.24
CA GLU A 63 7.02 -20.19 35.11
C GLU A 63 5.61 -20.60 34.72
N TRP A 64 4.73 -19.61 34.49
CA TRP A 64 3.38 -19.87 34.02
C TRP A 64 3.38 -20.55 32.66
N PHE A 65 4.16 -20.05 31.70
CA PHE A 65 4.26 -20.61 30.36
C PHE A 65 4.70 -22.07 30.40
N ARG A 66 5.76 -22.39 31.16
CA ARG A 66 6.26 -23.77 31.28
C ARG A 66 5.24 -24.74 31.88
N LYS A 67 4.41 -24.26 32.82
CA LYS A 67 3.38 -25.09 33.48
C LYS A 67 2.08 -25.19 32.69
N ASN A 68 1.75 -24.19 31.88
CA ASN A 68 0.43 -24.03 31.25
C ASN A 68 0.47 -24.00 29.70
N SER A 69 1.59 -24.41 29.11
CA SER A 69 1.71 -24.59 27.67
C SER A 69 2.02 -26.04 27.30
N LYS A 70 1.59 -26.45 26.11
CA LYS A 70 1.90 -27.74 25.50
C LYS A 70 2.38 -27.50 24.08
N ARG A 71 3.59 -27.96 23.75
CA ARG A 71 4.08 -27.96 22.38
C ARG A 71 3.23 -28.92 21.54
N LEU A 72 2.78 -28.45 20.38
CA LEU A 72 2.00 -29.24 19.43
C LEU A 72 2.96 -29.96 18.46
N PRO A 73 2.57 -31.13 17.91
CA PRO A 73 3.37 -31.84 16.93
C PRO A 73 3.56 -31.00 15.65
N GLY A 74 4.68 -31.19 14.96
CA GLY A 74 5.04 -30.47 13.73
C GLY A 74 6.47 -29.93 13.75
N SER A 75 6.92 -29.45 12.58
CA SER A 75 8.26 -28.85 12.42
C SER A 75 8.36 -27.41 12.94
N SER A 76 7.22 -26.74 13.13
CA SER A 76 7.15 -25.37 13.64
C SER A 76 7.15 -25.31 15.18
N SER A 77 7.51 -24.15 15.73
CA SER A 77 7.43 -23.88 17.18
C SER A 77 6.02 -23.42 17.55
N ILE A 78 5.09 -24.37 17.63
CA ILE A 78 3.67 -24.15 17.92
C ILE A 78 3.34 -24.64 19.34
N TYR A 79 2.66 -23.80 20.11
CA TYR A 79 2.22 -24.14 21.46
C TYR A 79 0.73 -23.86 21.63
N LYS A 80 0.01 -24.81 22.24
CA LYS A 80 -1.26 -24.50 22.92
C LYS A 80 -0.92 -23.87 24.27
N VAL A 81 -1.50 -22.71 24.56
CA VAL A 81 -1.19 -21.95 25.78
C VAL A 81 -2.48 -21.59 26.50
N ARG A 82 -2.50 -21.79 27.82
CA ARG A 82 -3.58 -21.35 28.70
C ARG A 82 -3.19 -20.07 29.43
N THR A 83 -4.04 -19.05 29.32
CA THR A 83 -3.85 -17.76 30.00
C THR A 83 -4.16 -17.83 31.48
N LYS A 84 -3.58 -16.89 32.25
CA LYS A 84 -3.95 -16.61 33.64
C LYS A 84 -5.44 -16.31 33.76
N LYS A 85 -5.98 -16.56 34.96
CA LYS A 85 -7.40 -16.34 35.26
C LYS A 85 -7.67 -14.85 35.40
N LEU A 86 -8.45 -14.30 34.47
CA LEU A 86 -8.91 -12.90 34.52
C LEU A 86 -10.42 -12.89 34.68
N ASN A 87 -10.93 -12.19 35.69
CA ASN A 87 -12.37 -12.13 36.01
C ASN A 87 -13.03 -13.51 36.07
N GLY A 88 -12.34 -14.48 36.68
CA GLY A 88 -12.85 -15.83 36.83
C GLY A 88 -12.71 -16.74 35.60
N LYS A 89 -12.25 -16.23 34.46
CA LYS A 89 -12.17 -16.97 33.18
C LYS A 89 -10.73 -17.17 32.74
N THR A 90 -10.47 -18.30 32.09
CA THR A 90 -9.22 -18.56 31.35
C THR A 90 -9.53 -18.72 29.88
N LYS A 91 -8.51 -18.54 29.04
CA LYS A 91 -8.59 -18.75 27.59
C LYS A 91 -7.42 -19.59 27.10
N ASP A 92 -7.71 -20.47 26.15
CA ASP A 92 -6.73 -21.25 25.43
C ASP A 92 -6.50 -20.62 24.05
N PHE A 93 -5.24 -20.44 23.67
CA PHE A 93 -4.82 -19.91 22.38
C PHE A 93 -3.73 -20.79 21.77
N VAL A 94 -3.48 -20.59 20.48
CA VAL A 94 -2.30 -21.11 19.80
C VAL A 94 -1.32 -19.97 19.60
N ILE A 95 -0.07 -20.15 20.04
CA ILE A 95 1.05 -19.26 19.68
C ILE A 95 1.96 -20.01 18.71
N LYS A 96 2.32 -19.36 17.61
CA LYS A 96 3.22 -19.88 16.59
C LYS A 96 4.25 -18.82 16.22
N TRP A 97 5.52 -19.18 16.29
CA TRP A 97 6.60 -18.31 15.81
C TRP A 97 6.66 -18.34 14.29
N ASN A 98 6.49 -17.18 13.67
CA ASN A 98 6.42 -17.03 12.23
C ASN A 98 7.80 -17.29 11.59
N ARG A 99 7.78 -18.01 10.46
CA ARG A 99 8.98 -18.49 9.75
C ARG A 99 9.36 -17.62 8.55
N MET A 100 8.84 -16.39 8.43
CA MET A 100 9.22 -15.50 7.32
C MET A 100 10.74 -15.37 7.21
N GLY A 101 11.24 -15.41 5.98
CA GLY A 101 12.67 -15.36 5.70
C GLY A 101 13.40 -16.70 5.85
N GLN A 102 12.75 -17.79 6.26
CA GLN A 102 13.35 -19.14 6.30
C GLN A 102 13.10 -19.91 4.99
N ASP A 103 13.89 -20.97 4.74
CA ASP A 103 13.61 -21.91 3.65
C ASP A 103 12.36 -22.75 3.95
N VAL A 104 11.57 -23.03 2.91
CA VAL A 104 10.42 -23.94 3.03
C VAL A 104 10.91 -25.40 2.99
N PRO A 105 10.68 -26.20 4.04
CA PRO A 105 11.08 -27.62 4.03
C PRO A 105 10.39 -28.38 2.90
N GLY A 106 11.15 -29.15 2.12
CA GLY A 106 10.63 -29.97 1.01
C GLY A 106 10.42 -29.22 -0.32
N GLU A 107 10.79 -27.93 -0.42
CA GLU A 107 10.67 -27.13 -1.66
C GLU A 107 11.36 -27.79 -2.87
N ARG A 108 12.52 -28.43 -2.67
CA ARG A 108 13.28 -29.08 -3.76
C ARG A 108 12.70 -30.44 -4.18
N GLU A 109 11.79 -30.99 -3.39
CA GLU A 109 11.28 -32.36 -3.56
C GLU A 109 9.84 -32.37 -4.08
N SER A 110 9.07 -31.30 -3.84
CA SER A 110 7.67 -31.17 -4.26
C SER A 110 7.47 -30.06 -5.27
N SER A 111 6.93 -30.39 -6.44
CA SER A 111 6.56 -29.41 -7.47
C SER A 111 5.51 -28.40 -7.00
N GLU A 112 4.66 -28.77 -6.04
CA GLU A 112 3.66 -27.88 -5.44
C GLU A 112 4.32 -26.77 -4.60
N LEU A 113 5.47 -27.05 -4.00
CA LEU A 113 6.21 -26.14 -3.12
C LEU A 113 7.30 -25.31 -3.83
N ILE A 114 7.54 -25.54 -5.12
CA ILE A 114 8.51 -24.75 -5.90
C ILE A 114 8.13 -23.27 -5.83
N ASN A 115 9.09 -22.43 -5.40
CA ASN A 115 8.95 -20.99 -5.18
C ASN A 115 8.01 -20.59 -4.02
N ALA A 116 7.52 -21.54 -3.22
CA ALA A 116 6.71 -21.22 -2.05
C ALA A 116 7.55 -20.44 -1.03
N ARG A 117 6.95 -19.43 -0.40
CA ARG A 117 7.63 -18.61 0.61
C ARG A 117 6.71 -18.40 1.80
N PHE A 118 7.27 -18.54 3.00
CA PHE A 118 6.53 -18.23 4.22
C PHE A 118 6.01 -16.78 4.18
N ASN A 119 4.73 -16.62 4.46
CA ASN A 119 4.10 -15.33 4.70
C ASN A 119 4.71 -14.67 5.95
N SER A 120 4.90 -13.36 5.90
CA SER A 120 5.02 -12.55 7.11
C SER A 120 3.76 -12.71 7.99
N PRO A 121 3.83 -12.36 9.28
CA PRO A 121 2.65 -12.44 10.14
C PRO A 121 1.49 -11.57 9.65
N PHE A 122 1.77 -10.41 9.02
CA PHE A 122 0.75 -9.50 8.51
C PHE A 122 0.13 -9.99 7.19
N GLU A 123 0.94 -10.54 6.28
CA GLU A 123 0.44 -11.20 5.07
C GLU A 123 -0.46 -12.39 5.44
N GLU A 124 -0.01 -13.24 6.37
CA GLU A 124 -0.78 -14.41 6.83
C GLU A 124 -2.15 -13.97 7.36
N PHE A 125 -2.18 -12.98 8.27
CA PHE A 125 -3.42 -12.49 8.85
C PHE A 125 -4.34 -11.84 7.81
N SER A 126 -3.80 -11.05 6.88
CA SER A 126 -4.57 -10.48 5.76
C SER A 126 -5.24 -11.56 4.93
N LEU A 127 -4.47 -12.55 4.48
CA LEU A 127 -4.97 -13.64 3.64
C LEU A 127 -6.00 -14.49 4.38
N VAL A 128 -5.77 -14.80 5.66
CA VAL A 128 -6.73 -15.53 6.49
C VAL A 128 -8.02 -14.74 6.67
N MET A 129 -7.94 -13.44 6.95
CA MET A 129 -9.14 -12.61 7.07
C MET A 129 -9.94 -12.52 5.77
N GLU A 130 -9.25 -12.42 4.63
CA GLU A 130 -9.91 -12.44 3.32
C GLU A 130 -10.58 -13.78 3.06
N LEU A 131 -9.85 -14.89 3.23
CA LEU A 131 -10.39 -16.25 3.08
C LEU A 131 -11.61 -16.46 3.97
N ARG A 132 -11.55 -16.03 5.23
CA ARG A 132 -12.70 -16.08 6.16
C ARG A 132 -13.92 -15.36 5.62
N ASN A 133 -13.74 -14.16 5.06
CA ASN A 133 -14.84 -13.37 4.53
C ASN A 133 -15.45 -14.04 3.29
N GLU A 134 -14.63 -14.62 2.40
CA GLU A 134 -15.13 -15.32 1.21
C GLU A 134 -15.82 -16.64 1.58
N THR A 135 -15.25 -17.44 2.49
CA THR A 135 -15.90 -18.66 2.99
C THR A 135 -17.22 -18.35 3.71
N TYR A 136 -17.36 -17.19 4.36
CA TYR A 136 -18.63 -16.78 4.98
C TYR A 136 -19.71 -16.43 3.95
N LYS A 137 -19.33 -15.86 2.79
CA LYS A 137 -20.25 -15.57 1.69
C LYS A 137 -20.63 -16.83 0.90
N SER A 138 -19.75 -17.82 0.90
CA SER A 138 -19.97 -19.11 0.25
C SER A 138 -20.96 -19.99 1.04
N SER A 139 -21.68 -20.84 0.32
CA SER A 139 -22.49 -21.92 0.93
C SER A 139 -21.62 -23.05 1.48
N GLU A 140 -20.34 -23.13 1.09
CA GLU A 140 -19.40 -24.18 1.50
C GLU A 140 -18.82 -23.87 2.90
N ARG A 141 -19.34 -24.55 3.92
CA ARG A 141 -18.94 -24.32 5.33
C ARG A 141 -17.62 -24.99 5.66
N ILE A 142 -16.57 -24.18 5.82
CA ILE A 142 -15.31 -24.55 6.48
C ILE A 142 -15.05 -23.57 7.62
N ILE A 143 -14.76 -24.08 8.82
CA ILE A 143 -14.34 -23.22 9.92
C ILE A 143 -12.88 -22.84 9.70
N ILE A 144 -12.62 -21.60 9.32
CA ILE A 144 -11.26 -21.07 9.32
C ILE A 144 -10.90 -20.65 10.76
N GLN A 145 -9.64 -20.76 11.18
CA GLN A 145 -9.19 -20.29 12.49
C GLN A 145 -9.23 -18.75 12.58
N LYS A 146 -9.48 -18.19 13.78
CA LYS A 146 -9.49 -16.73 13.98
C LYS A 146 -8.09 -16.21 14.32
N PRO A 147 -7.51 -15.29 13.52
CA PRO A 147 -6.27 -14.60 13.87
C PRO A 147 -6.57 -13.53 14.94
N LEU A 148 -5.95 -13.64 16.12
CA LEU A 148 -6.27 -12.78 17.28
C LEU A 148 -5.28 -11.63 17.42
N ALA A 149 -3.98 -11.91 17.43
CA ALA A 149 -2.95 -10.90 17.60
C ALA A 149 -1.60 -11.33 17.04
N ILE A 150 -0.72 -10.36 16.79
CA ILE A 150 0.70 -10.55 16.48
C ILE A 150 1.48 -9.94 17.64
N TYR A 151 2.34 -10.74 18.26
CA TYR A 151 3.23 -10.30 19.34
C TYR A 151 4.67 -10.24 18.82
N VAL A 152 5.35 -9.13 19.06
CA VAL A 152 6.72 -8.87 18.61
C VAL A 152 7.56 -8.47 19.83
N PRO A 153 8.36 -9.38 20.41
CA PRO A 153 9.29 -9.01 21.47
C PRO A 153 10.27 -7.92 21.02
N PHE A 154 10.67 -7.05 21.95
CA PHE A 154 11.69 -6.02 21.73
C PHE A 154 13.09 -6.62 21.54
N GLU A 155 13.34 -7.79 22.13
CA GLU A 155 14.64 -8.48 22.05
C GLU A 155 15.02 -8.80 20.59
N HIS A 156 16.30 -8.58 20.29
CA HIS A 156 16.90 -8.95 19.02
C HIS A 156 17.38 -10.41 19.07
N ALA A 157 17.16 -11.11 17.98
CA ALA A 157 17.66 -12.45 17.71
C ALA A 157 18.62 -12.42 16.52
N GLU A 158 19.67 -13.22 16.62
CA GLU A 158 20.63 -13.41 15.54
C GLU A 158 20.01 -14.24 14.40
N LEU A 159 20.44 -14.00 13.15
CA LEU A 159 19.85 -14.65 11.98
C LEU A 159 19.94 -16.18 12.02
N TRP A 160 21.02 -16.72 12.60
CA TRP A 160 21.20 -18.15 12.78
C TRP A 160 20.22 -18.74 13.82
N GLN A 161 19.77 -17.95 14.80
CA GLN A 161 18.76 -18.37 15.78
C GLN A 161 17.38 -18.40 15.14
N THR A 162 17.07 -17.43 14.27
CA THR A 162 15.79 -17.35 13.57
C THR A 162 15.75 -18.19 12.29
N GLY A 163 16.90 -18.72 11.82
CA GLY A 163 17.04 -19.42 10.54
C GLY A 163 16.77 -18.55 9.32
N ARG A 164 16.82 -17.22 9.45
CA ARG A 164 16.41 -16.29 8.39
C ARG A 164 17.55 -16.04 7.41
N LYS A 165 17.20 -15.89 6.14
CA LYS A 165 18.09 -15.50 5.05
C LYS A 165 17.78 -14.09 4.60
N GLU A 166 18.83 -13.28 4.45
CA GLU A 166 18.72 -11.87 4.09
C GLU A 166 17.95 -11.66 2.78
N TYR A 167 18.25 -12.42 1.72
CA TYR A 167 17.58 -12.25 0.42
C TYR A 167 16.08 -12.59 0.46
N LEU A 168 15.67 -13.57 1.28
CA LEU A 168 14.25 -13.91 1.46
C LEU A 168 13.55 -12.82 2.27
N MET A 169 14.22 -12.31 3.30
CA MET A 169 13.70 -11.23 4.12
C MET A 169 13.57 -9.93 3.31
N GLN A 170 14.54 -9.62 2.44
CA GLN A 170 14.50 -8.40 1.64
C GLN A 170 13.24 -8.34 0.78
N THR A 171 12.85 -9.45 0.13
CA THR A 171 11.60 -9.50 -0.62
C THR A 171 10.37 -9.21 0.26
N LYS A 172 10.38 -9.67 1.52
CA LYS A 172 9.28 -9.41 2.46
C LYS A 172 9.28 -7.96 2.94
N ILE A 173 10.44 -7.41 3.27
CA ILE A 173 10.60 -5.99 3.62
C ILE A 173 10.10 -5.11 2.47
N ASP A 174 10.51 -5.40 1.24
CA ASP A 174 10.12 -4.62 0.06
C ASP A 174 8.61 -4.69 -0.20
N LEU A 175 7.93 -5.76 0.22
CA LEU A 175 6.49 -5.92 0.06
C LEU A 175 5.69 -5.09 1.08
N HIS A 176 6.20 -4.92 2.30
CA HIS A 176 5.49 -4.21 3.37
C HIS A 176 5.65 -2.70 3.19
N LYS A 177 4.55 -2.01 2.91
CA LYS A 177 4.55 -0.56 2.69
C LYS A 177 4.28 0.20 3.99
N GLU A 178 3.42 -0.39 4.80
CA GLU A 178 2.78 0.25 5.94
C GLU A 178 3.54 0.02 7.25
N ILE A 179 4.50 -0.90 7.27
CA ILE A 179 5.31 -1.22 8.43
C ILE A 179 6.71 -1.67 8.01
N LYS A 180 7.74 -1.22 8.74
CA LYS A 180 9.09 -1.75 8.59
C LYS A 180 9.23 -3.08 9.34
N LEU A 181 9.38 -4.17 8.61
CA LEU A 181 9.77 -5.44 9.21
C LEU A 181 11.23 -5.40 9.68
N ASP A 182 11.50 -5.95 10.85
CA ASP A 182 12.83 -6.09 11.41
C ASP A 182 13.30 -7.54 11.27
N ILE A 183 14.39 -7.75 10.53
CA ILE A 183 14.98 -9.06 10.31
C ILE A 183 15.48 -9.71 11.61
N HIS A 184 15.84 -8.92 12.61
CA HIS A 184 16.35 -9.39 13.90
C HIS A 184 15.26 -9.59 14.95
N ARG A 185 14.02 -9.14 14.72
CA ARG A 185 12.95 -9.34 15.70
C ARG A 185 12.16 -10.61 15.41
N SER A 186 11.80 -11.34 16.47
CA SER A 186 10.91 -12.49 16.32
C SER A 186 9.46 -12.03 16.24
N TYR A 187 8.63 -12.76 15.49
CA TYR A 187 7.20 -12.44 15.35
C TYR A 187 6.40 -13.69 15.71
N ALA A 188 5.47 -13.57 16.64
CA ALA A 188 4.56 -14.63 17.03
C ALA A 188 3.14 -14.30 16.57
N VAL A 189 2.52 -15.20 15.81
CA VAL A 189 1.10 -15.12 15.50
C VAL A 189 0.30 -15.87 16.57
N ILE A 190 -0.76 -15.24 17.06
CA ILE A 190 -1.66 -15.77 18.08
C ILE A 190 -3.03 -16.03 17.44
N TYR A 191 -3.46 -17.29 17.49
CA TYR A 191 -4.75 -17.74 16.97
C TYR A 191 -5.67 -18.28 18.07
N GLU A 192 -6.97 -18.28 17.81
CA GLU A 192 -7.97 -18.94 18.65
C GLU A 192 -7.72 -20.46 18.69
N TRP A 193 -7.79 -21.07 19.88
CA TRP A 193 -7.76 -22.53 20.00
C TRP A 193 -9.03 -23.15 19.42
N ILE A 194 -8.88 -24.12 18.52
CA ILE A 194 -10.00 -24.92 18.01
C ILE A 194 -10.01 -26.26 18.75
N GLU A 195 -11.13 -26.55 19.43
CA GLU A 195 -11.32 -27.84 20.07
C GLU A 195 -11.54 -28.96 19.05
N GLY A 196 -10.66 -29.95 19.11
CA GLY A 196 -10.69 -31.14 18.27
C GLY A 196 -9.32 -31.82 18.22
N ILE A 197 -9.18 -32.77 17.30
CA ILE A 197 -7.93 -33.43 16.90
C ILE A 197 -7.77 -33.27 15.40
N ASP A 198 -6.55 -33.33 14.88
CA ASP A 198 -6.37 -33.35 13.44
C ASP A 198 -6.80 -34.69 12.83
N VAL A 199 -7.09 -34.72 11.53
CA VAL A 199 -7.60 -35.94 10.88
C VAL A 199 -6.55 -37.06 10.80
N ASP A 200 -5.25 -36.76 10.89
CA ASP A 200 -4.19 -37.78 10.96
C ASP A 200 -4.22 -38.50 12.32
N GLN A 201 -4.40 -37.73 13.39
CA GLN A 201 -4.69 -38.27 14.73
C GLN A 201 -6.01 -39.05 14.75
N ALA A 202 -7.07 -38.56 14.10
CA ALA A 202 -8.34 -39.27 14.02
C ALA A 202 -8.18 -40.62 13.28
N CYS A 203 -7.35 -40.68 12.24
CA CYS A 203 -7.00 -41.92 11.55
C CYS A 203 -6.24 -42.89 12.46
N THR A 204 -5.24 -42.38 13.18
CA THR A 204 -4.43 -43.16 14.14
C THR A 204 -5.28 -43.74 15.26
N LEU A 205 -6.36 -43.05 15.65
CA LEU A 205 -7.32 -43.50 16.66
C LEU A 205 -8.46 -44.37 16.09
N GLU A 206 -8.37 -44.75 14.81
CA GLU A 206 -9.37 -45.56 14.09
C GLU A 206 -10.78 -44.92 14.08
N ILE A 207 -10.85 -43.58 14.16
CA ILE A 207 -12.10 -42.80 14.05
C ILE A 207 -12.44 -42.53 12.59
N LEU A 208 -11.41 -42.36 11.75
CA LEU A 208 -11.50 -42.19 10.30
C LEU A 208 -10.63 -43.25 9.63
N ASP A 209 -11.05 -43.70 8.45
CA ASP A 209 -10.20 -44.51 7.59
C ASP A 209 -9.29 -43.61 6.72
N LYS A 210 -8.25 -44.23 6.16
CA LYS A 210 -7.22 -43.54 5.38
C LYS A 210 -7.79 -42.92 4.09
N ASP A 211 -8.73 -43.59 3.44
CA ASP A 211 -9.34 -43.13 2.20
C ASP A 211 -10.16 -41.86 2.45
N TYR A 212 -10.86 -41.79 3.58
CA TYR A 212 -11.60 -40.61 4.02
C TYR A 212 -10.68 -39.45 4.37
N VAL A 213 -9.51 -39.72 4.97
CA VAL A 213 -8.50 -38.69 5.25
C VAL A 213 -7.98 -38.06 3.96
N GLU A 214 -7.74 -38.88 2.93
CA GLU A 214 -7.33 -38.38 1.62
C GLU A 214 -8.46 -37.56 0.97
N ASP A 215 -9.68 -38.10 0.96
CA ASP A 215 -10.86 -37.46 0.40
C ASP A 215 -11.18 -36.10 1.08
N ILE A 216 -11.18 -36.03 2.41
CA ILE A 216 -11.44 -34.77 3.13
C ILE A 216 -10.33 -33.75 2.88
N THR A 217 -9.08 -34.20 2.74
CA THR A 217 -7.94 -33.31 2.44
C THR A 217 -8.06 -32.71 1.04
N VAL A 218 -8.39 -33.52 0.04
CA VAL A 218 -8.63 -33.07 -1.35
C VAL A 218 -9.84 -32.15 -1.42
N LYS A 219 -10.99 -32.57 -0.86
CA LYS A 219 -12.22 -31.75 -0.84
C LYS A 219 -12.02 -30.41 -0.15
N THR A 220 -11.29 -30.37 0.97
CA THR A 220 -10.99 -29.11 1.65
C THR A 220 -10.15 -28.21 0.76
N ALA A 221 -9.11 -28.73 0.11
CA ALA A 221 -8.28 -27.94 -0.80
C ALA A 221 -9.08 -27.39 -2.00
N GLU A 222 -9.98 -28.19 -2.60
CA GLU A 222 -10.85 -27.75 -3.68
C GLU A 222 -11.81 -26.64 -3.26
N LYS A 223 -12.40 -26.75 -2.07
CA LYS A 223 -13.27 -25.70 -1.50
C LYS A 223 -12.51 -24.40 -1.27
N ILE A 224 -11.27 -24.47 -0.76
CA ILE A 224 -10.40 -23.28 -0.58
C ILE A 224 -10.04 -22.68 -1.95
N LYS A 225 -9.75 -23.51 -2.95
CA LYS A 225 -9.47 -23.09 -4.33
C LYS A 225 -10.65 -22.40 -5.00
N LYS A 226 -11.87 -22.90 -4.82
CA LYS A 226 -13.10 -22.25 -5.29
C LYS A 226 -13.32 -20.87 -4.70
N ASN A 227 -12.85 -20.64 -3.47
CA ASN A 227 -12.88 -19.33 -2.83
C ASN A 227 -11.69 -18.42 -3.24
N GLY A 228 -10.85 -18.85 -4.20
CA GLY A 228 -9.76 -18.05 -4.74
C GLY A 228 -8.42 -18.19 -3.99
N PHE A 229 -8.22 -19.27 -3.22
CA PHE A 229 -7.01 -19.47 -2.42
C PHE A 229 -6.37 -20.85 -2.58
N ILE A 230 -5.08 -20.97 -2.29
CA ILE A 230 -4.35 -22.24 -2.28
C ILE A 230 -3.48 -22.27 -1.01
N VAL A 231 -3.48 -23.39 -0.30
CA VAL A 231 -2.50 -23.68 0.76
C VAL A 231 -1.45 -24.61 0.16
N LYS A 232 -0.22 -24.09 -0.02
CA LYS A 232 0.83 -24.82 -0.75
C LYS A 232 1.30 -26.10 -0.05
N ASP A 233 1.24 -26.16 1.28
CA ASP A 233 1.60 -27.35 2.06
C ASP A 233 0.39 -28.09 2.65
N ARG A 234 -0.70 -28.19 1.88
CA ARG A 234 -1.90 -28.91 2.33
C ARG A 234 -1.55 -30.28 2.92
N LYS A 235 -1.95 -30.50 4.17
CA LYS A 235 -1.70 -31.75 4.91
C LYS A 235 -2.93 -32.14 5.74
N PRO A 236 -3.16 -33.44 5.94
CA PRO A 236 -4.17 -33.92 6.89
C PRO A 236 -4.05 -33.28 8.28
N SER A 237 -2.83 -33.06 8.77
CA SER A 237 -2.57 -32.41 10.05
C SER A 237 -3.09 -30.96 10.18
N HIS A 238 -3.50 -30.32 9.08
CA HIS A 238 -4.06 -28.97 9.07
C HIS A 238 -5.59 -28.94 9.19
N ILE A 239 -6.24 -30.10 9.20
CA ILE A 239 -7.70 -30.22 9.27
C ILE A 239 -8.09 -30.76 10.64
N ILE A 240 -8.78 -29.94 11.43
CA ILE A 240 -9.25 -30.30 12.77
C ILE A 240 -10.69 -30.79 12.71
N VAL A 241 -10.93 -31.99 13.24
CA VAL A 241 -12.26 -32.58 13.43
C VAL A 241 -12.57 -32.74 14.91
N ARG A 242 -13.87 -32.81 15.25
CA ARG A 242 -14.31 -32.94 16.64
C ARG A 242 -14.97 -34.30 16.90
N PRO A 243 -14.24 -35.26 17.48
CA PRO A 243 -14.83 -36.51 17.94
C PRO A 243 -15.74 -36.27 19.16
N LYS A 244 -16.79 -37.08 19.23
CA LYS A 244 -17.67 -37.23 20.39
C LYS A 244 -17.21 -38.42 21.24
N GLU A 245 -17.82 -38.58 22.40
CA GLU A 245 -17.52 -39.68 23.34
C GLU A 245 -17.74 -41.07 22.71
N ASP A 246 -18.69 -41.20 21.79
CA ASP A 246 -19.02 -42.44 21.07
C ASP A 246 -18.10 -42.71 19.86
N LYS A 247 -16.99 -41.98 19.73
CA LYS A 247 -16.08 -42.00 18.58
C LYS A 247 -16.70 -41.56 17.25
N THR A 248 -17.93 -41.06 17.22
CA THR A 248 -18.48 -40.41 16.02
C THR A 248 -17.97 -38.97 15.90
N LEU A 249 -17.96 -38.42 14.69
CA LEU A 249 -17.57 -37.03 14.46
C LEU A 249 -18.77 -36.08 14.54
N THR A 250 -18.53 -34.87 15.03
CA THR A 250 -19.49 -33.77 14.95
C THR A 250 -19.75 -33.43 13.49
N LYS A 251 -21.02 -33.18 13.15
CA LYS A 251 -21.46 -32.90 11.78
C LYS A 251 -22.12 -31.52 11.68
N TYR A 252 -22.05 -30.92 10.50
CA TYR A 252 -22.89 -29.79 10.11
C TYR A 252 -24.37 -30.21 10.05
N LYS A 253 -25.27 -29.22 10.01
CA LYS A 253 -26.70 -29.47 9.82
C LYS A 253 -27.00 -30.22 8.51
N GLU A 254 -26.18 -30.02 7.48
CA GLU A 254 -26.28 -30.72 6.19
C GLU A 254 -25.76 -32.18 6.23
N GLY A 255 -25.20 -32.66 7.35
CA GLY A 255 -24.73 -34.04 7.52
C GLY A 255 -23.24 -34.29 7.25
N ASP A 256 -22.54 -33.32 6.65
CA ASP A 256 -21.08 -33.36 6.45
C ASP A 256 -20.32 -33.23 7.77
N ILE A 257 -19.09 -33.76 7.84
CA ILE A 257 -18.25 -33.65 9.04
C ILE A 257 -17.85 -32.18 9.26
N LEU A 258 -18.09 -31.72 10.48
CA LEU A 258 -17.64 -30.42 10.98
C LEU A 258 -16.11 -30.46 11.05
N HIS A 259 -15.47 -29.64 10.23
CA HIS A 259 -14.03 -29.52 10.22
C HIS A 259 -13.60 -28.05 10.15
N ALA A 260 -12.41 -27.81 10.69
CA ALA A 260 -11.75 -26.53 10.67
C ALA A 260 -10.39 -26.62 9.99
N LEU A 261 -9.99 -25.55 9.30
CA LEU A 261 -8.67 -25.40 8.72
C LEU A 261 -7.80 -24.55 9.65
N ILE A 262 -6.57 -25.01 9.87
CA ILE A 262 -5.51 -24.30 10.60
C ILE A 262 -4.24 -24.23 9.74
N ASP A 263 -3.25 -23.49 10.24
CA ASP A 263 -1.92 -23.31 9.66
C ASP A 263 -1.88 -22.71 8.25
N PHE A 264 -1.61 -21.40 8.17
CA PHE A 264 -1.76 -20.59 6.95
C PHE A 264 -0.45 -19.96 6.47
N GLU A 265 0.71 -20.45 6.93
CA GLU A 265 2.01 -19.81 6.63
C GLU A 265 2.33 -19.79 5.13
N LEU A 266 1.72 -20.68 4.36
CA LEU A 266 1.89 -20.92 2.93
C LEU A 266 0.56 -20.74 2.16
N LEU A 267 -0.37 -19.95 2.74
CA LEU A 267 -1.60 -19.54 2.08
C LEU A 267 -1.29 -18.51 0.99
N GLU A 268 -1.86 -18.67 -0.20
CA GLU A 268 -1.73 -17.76 -1.33
C GLU A 268 -3.09 -17.54 -1.99
N ARG A 269 -3.27 -16.40 -2.66
CA ARG A 269 -4.39 -16.20 -3.60
C ARG A 269 -4.11 -16.95 -4.89
N THR A 270 -5.15 -17.45 -5.57
CA THR A 270 -5.00 -17.96 -6.94
C THR A 270 -4.61 -16.83 -7.90
N PRO A 271 -4.00 -17.12 -9.07
CA PRO A 271 -3.69 -16.10 -10.08
C PRO A 271 -4.90 -15.29 -10.51
N GLU A 272 -6.06 -15.92 -10.64
CA GLU A 272 -7.33 -15.27 -11.01
C GLU A 272 -7.76 -14.30 -9.92
N ARG A 273 -7.74 -14.73 -8.66
CA ARG A 273 -8.09 -13.89 -7.51
C ARG A 273 -7.13 -12.72 -7.34
N LEU A 274 -5.83 -12.93 -7.57
CA LEU A 274 -4.84 -11.85 -7.56
C LEU A 274 -5.15 -10.78 -8.61
N LYS A 275 -5.57 -11.20 -9.82
CA LYS A 275 -5.98 -10.29 -10.88
C LYS A 275 -7.24 -9.53 -10.49
N GLU A 276 -8.27 -10.22 -10.00
CA GLU A 276 -9.51 -9.59 -9.52
C GLU A 276 -9.27 -8.54 -8.43
N VAL A 277 -8.42 -8.86 -7.44
CA VAL A 277 -8.08 -7.93 -6.35
C VAL A 277 -7.37 -6.68 -6.88
N LYS A 278 -6.42 -6.85 -7.82
CA LYS A 278 -5.73 -5.71 -8.45
C LYS A 278 -6.68 -4.84 -9.27
N GLU A 279 -7.52 -5.46 -10.10
CA GLU A 279 -8.52 -4.74 -10.91
C GLU A 279 -9.54 -4.01 -10.01
N GLY A 280 -9.98 -4.63 -8.93
CA GLY A 280 -10.85 -4.01 -7.93
C GLY A 280 -10.20 -2.81 -7.24
N LYS A 281 -8.94 -2.92 -6.80
CA LYS A 281 -8.20 -1.81 -6.19
C LYS A 281 -7.97 -0.65 -7.15
N ARG A 282 -7.65 -0.95 -8.42
CA ARG A 282 -7.49 0.07 -9.47
C ARG A 282 -8.81 0.77 -9.78
N ALA A 283 -9.91 0.03 -9.88
CA ALA A 283 -11.23 0.60 -10.11
C ALA A 283 -11.69 1.51 -8.95
N ASP A 284 -11.43 1.11 -7.69
CA ASP A 284 -11.71 1.95 -6.52
C ASP A 284 -10.87 3.23 -6.53
N TYR A 285 -9.56 3.11 -6.80
CA TYR A 285 -8.66 4.25 -6.96
C TYR A 285 -9.17 5.24 -8.02
N LEU A 286 -9.55 4.77 -9.21
CA LEU A 286 -9.98 5.65 -10.31
C LEU A 286 -11.24 6.46 -9.93
N LYS A 287 -12.20 5.83 -9.26
CA LYS A 287 -13.42 6.50 -8.76
C LYS A 287 -13.08 7.55 -7.71
N ARG A 288 -12.28 7.18 -6.71
CA ARG A 288 -11.84 8.10 -5.64
C ARG A 288 -11.03 9.27 -6.18
N GLN A 289 -10.14 8.98 -7.13
CA GLN A 289 -9.31 9.99 -7.75
C GLN A 289 -10.17 11.02 -8.49
N ARG A 290 -11.20 10.60 -9.24
CA ARG A 290 -12.17 11.52 -9.85
C ARG A 290 -12.89 12.38 -8.80
N ASP A 291 -13.35 11.76 -7.72
CA ASP A 291 -14.21 12.42 -6.72
C ASP A 291 -13.43 13.13 -5.59
N ARG A 292 -12.10 13.13 -5.64
CA ARG A 292 -11.20 13.55 -4.56
C ARG A 292 -11.43 14.96 -3.99
N PHE A 293 -12.07 15.86 -4.75
CA PHE A 293 -12.40 17.22 -4.29
C PHE A 293 -13.87 17.40 -3.92
N LEU A 294 -14.74 16.48 -4.36
CA LEU A 294 -16.19 16.53 -4.17
C LEU A 294 -16.61 16.07 -2.78
N ILE A 295 -15.82 15.18 -2.16
CA ILE A 295 -16.13 14.70 -0.82
C ILE A 295 -15.88 15.78 0.24
N GLU A 296 -16.65 15.72 1.32
CA GLU A 296 -16.34 16.46 2.53
C GLU A 296 -15.15 15.79 3.25
N ALA A 297 -14.21 16.60 3.74
CA ALA A 297 -13.09 16.07 4.50
C ALA A 297 -13.65 15.40 5.77
N PRO A 298 -13.28 14.13 6.07
CA PRO A 298 -13.86 13.43 7.21
C PRO A 298 -13.53 14.14 8.54
N ASP A 299 -14.55 14.30 9.41
CA ASP A 299 -14.37 14.88 10.76
C ASP A 299 -13.31 14.14 11.60
N LYS A 300 -13.12 12.85 11.32
CA LYS A 300 -12.19 11.95 12.01
C LYS A 300 -11.31 11.19 11.03
N LEU A 301 -10.15 11.77 10.75
CA LEU A 301 -9.07 11.10 10.03
C LEU A 301 -8.39 10.03 10.89
N HIS A 302 -7.67 9.12 10.23
CA HIS A 302 -6.75 8.23 10.95
C HIS A 302 -5.68 9.09 11.66
N PRO A 303 -5.23 8.77 12.89
CA PRO A 303 -4.35 9.66 13.67
C PRO A 303 -3.08 10.16 12.95
N HIS A 304 -2.48 9.35 12.08
CA HIS A 304 -1.30 9.73 11.30
C HIS A 304 -1.61 10.62 10.08
N LEU A 305 -2.89 10.81 9.70
CA LEU A 305 -3.31 11.63 8.57
C LEU A 305 -3.95 12.93 9.03
N LYS A 306 -3.61 14.01 8.34
CA LYS A 306 -4.16 15.34 8.58
C LYS A 306 -4.51 16.00 7.27
N HIS A 307 -5.64 16.69 7.23
CA HIS A 307 -5.99 17.53 6.10
C HIS A 307 -5.23 18.86 6.18
N THR A 308 -4.70 19.36 5.06
CA THR A 308 -4.03 20.65 4.98
C THR A 308 -4.34 21.35 3.66
N LYS A 309 -4.14 22.67 3.63
CA LYS A 309 -4.28 23.48 2.42
C LYS A 309 -3.00 24.28 2.17
N ILE A 310 -2.38 24.07 1.02
CA ILE A 310 -1.12 24.74 0.63
C ILE A 310 -1.36 25.38 -0.74
N LEU A 311 -1.05 26.68 -0.87
CA LEU A 311 -1.26 27.45 -2.11
C LEU A 311 -2.67 27.28 -2.73
N GLY A 312 -3.70 27.24 -1.89
CA GLY A 312 -5.10 27.09 -2.30
C GLY A 312 -5.52 25.67 -2.70
N VAL A 313 -4.63 24.68 -2.61
CA VAL A 313 -4.89 23.27 -2.94
C VAL A 313 -5.08 22.46 -1.66
N ASP A 314 -6.13 21.64 -1.62
CA ASP A 314 -6.39 20.68 -0.53
C ASP A 314 -5.48 19.45 -0.67
N TYR A 315 -4.92 19.01 0.46
CA TYR A 315 -4.10 17.80 0.55
C TYR A 315 -4.46 16.96 1.77
N VAL A 316 -4.30 15.65 1.62
CA VAL A 316 -4.15 14.71 2.74
C VAL A 316 -2.65 14.52 3.00
N TYR A 317 -2.22 14.90 4.19
CA TYR A 317 -0.84 14.87 4.64
C TYR A 317 -0.60 13.78 5.68
N GLY A 318 0.55 13.10 5.61
CA GLY A 318 0.99 12.12 6.58
C GLY A 318 2.49 11.84 6.51
N HIS A 319 3.01 11.26 7.59
CA HIS A 319 4.39 10.74 7.61
C HIS A 319 4.44 9.38 6.91
N VAL A 320 5.55 9.13 6.23
CA VAL A 320 5.85 7.82 5.63
C VAL A 320 6.84 7.12 6.54
N GLU A 321 6.38 6.16 7.34
CA GLU A 321 7.18 5.54 8.41
C GLU A 321 8.40 4.77 7.89
N SER A 322 8.20 4.04 6.81
CA SER A 322 9.20 3.21 6.10
C SER A 322 10.44 4.00 5.66
N THR A 323 10.24 5.17 5.07
CA THR A 323 11.32 6.01 4.52
C THR A 323 11.66 7.21 5.40
N LYS A 324 10.87 7.48 6.43
CA LYS A 324 10.89 8.71 7.24
C LYS A 324 10.63 9.98 6.43
N GLY A 325 10.02 9.84 5.26
CA GLY A 325 9.62 10.95 4.40
C GLY A 325 8.25 11.53 4.78
N ARG A 326 7.77 12.46 3.96
CA ARG A 326 6.43 13.06 4.09
C ARG A 326 5.69 13.01 2.78
N LEU A 327 4.40 12.73 2.84
CA LEU A 327 3.54 12.61 1.68
C LEU A 327 2.36 13.58 1.78
N TRP A 328 2.09 14.27 0.68
CA TRP A 328 0.92 15.13 0.48
C TRP A 328 0.16 14.62 -0.73
N VAL A 329 -0.98 13.96 -0.52
CA VAL A 329 -1.85 13.50 -1.60
C VAL A 329 -2.86 14.58 -1.95
N VAL A 330 -2.95 14.92 -3.23
CA VAL A 330 -3.80 16.00 -3.74
C VAL A 330 -5.27 15.61 -3.61
N GLY A 331 -6.05 16.45 -2.95
CA GLY A 331 -7.48 16.24 -2.69
C GLY A 331 -7.81 16.06 -1.21
N LYS A 332 -9.05 15.71 -0.95
CA LYS A 332 -9.64 15.56 0.39
C LYS A 332 -9.82 14.09 0.81
N ASP A 333 -9.69 13.15 -0.13
CA ASP A 333 -9.91 11.71 0.14
C ASP A 333 -8.69 11.06 0.81
N PRO A 334 -8.78 10.70 2.12
CA PRO A 334 -7.67 10.07 2.81
C PRO A 334 -7.39 8.64 2.35
N TYR A 335 -8.32 7.98 1.66
CA TYR A 335 -8.10 6.64 1.13
C TYR A 335 -7.13 6.65 -0.05
N LEU A 336 -6.88 7.80 -0.68
CA LEU A 336 -5.87 7.93 -1.72
C LEU A 336 -4.44 7.89 -1.15
N PHE A 337 -4.24 8.10 0.15
CA PHE A 337 -2.92 8.16 0.77
C PHE A 337 -2.08 6.90 0.49
N ASP A 338 -2.65 5.73 0.75
CA ASP A 338 -1.96 4.43 0.67
C ASP A 338 -1.52 4.09 -0.77
N TYR A 339 -2.19 4.64 -1.79
CA TYR A 339 -1.83 4.41 -3.20
C TYR A 339 -0.55 5.13 -3.63
N PHE A 340 -0.17 6.19 -2.90
CA PHE A 340 0.98 7.05 -3.26
C PHE A 340 2.17 6.94 -2.31
N LEU A 341 2.10 6.02 -1.34
CA LEU A 341 3.25 5.62 -0.54
C LEU A 341 4.44 5.23 -1.45
N PRO A 342 5.69 5.64 -1.15
CA PRO A 342 6.87 5.37 -1.97
C PRO A 342 7.05 3.90 -2.34
N GLU A 343 6.67 2.99 -1.46
CA GLU A 343 6.80 1.54 -1.67
C GLU A 343 5.86 1.03 -2.77
N CYS A 344 4.91 1.84 -3.23
CA CYS A 344 4.08 1.56 -4.39
C CYS A 344 4.83 1.76 -5.71
N TRP A 345 5.83 2.65 -5.78
CA TRP A 345 6.41 3.15 -7.04
C TRP A 345 7.94 3.32 -7.07
N GLU A 346 8.64 3.32 -5.94
CA GLU A 346 10.10 3.54 -5.87
C GLU A 346 10.89 2.30 -6.30
N ASN A 347 10.48 1.12 -5.81
CA ASN A 347 11.17 -0.16 -6.01
C ASN A 347 10.52 -1.05 -7.10
N VAL A 348 9.80 -0.44 -8.03
CA VAL A 348 9.22 -1.15 -9.19
C VAL A 348 9.97 -0.76 -10.47
N PRO A 349 9.95 -1.61 -11.52
CA PRO A 349 10.56 -1.26 -12.80
C PRO A 349 10.01 0.08 -13.31
N LYS A 350 10.92 0.99 -13.69
CA LYS A 350 10.60 2.34 -14.15
C LYS A 350 11.21 2.62 -15.52
N THR A 351 10.45 3.29 -16.38
CA THR A 351 10.88 3.70 -17.71
C THR A 351 11.16 5.19 -17.71
N ARG A 352 12.38 5.61 -18.01
CA ARG A 352 12.70 7.04 -18.16
C ARG A 352 12.03 7.58 -19.41
N ILE A 353 11.24 8.64 -19.27
CA ILE A 353 10.43 9.22 -20.37
C ILE A 353 10.90 10.62 -20.79
N SER A 354 11.87 11.20 -20.09
CA SER A 354 12.47 12.49 -20.44
C SER A 354 13.99 12.37 -20.55
N THR A 355 14.56 12.99 -21.60
CA THR A 355 16.00 13.08 -21.80
C THR A 355 16.65 14.06 -20.83
N TYR A 356 15.94 15.15 -20.49
CA TYR A 356 16.50 16.27 -19.71
C TYR A 356 16.10 16.23 -18.24
N ASN A 357 14.86 15.81 -17.95
CA ASN A 357 14.34 15.78 -16.58
C ASN A 357 14.42 14.35 -16.02
N GLU A 358 14.56 14.25 -14.70
CA GLU A 358 14.39 12.99 -13.97
C GLU A 358 12.91 12.65 -13.85
N MET A 359 12.34 12.22 -14.97
CA MET A 359 10.94 11.82 -15.11
C MET A 359 10.85 10.36 -15.54
N TYR A 360 10.04 9.59 -14.82
CA TYR A 360 9.82 8.20 -15.14
C TYR A 360 8.35 7.84 -15.14
N TYR A 361 7.99 6.97 -16.07
CA TYR A 361 6.74 6.24 -16.08
C TYR A 361 6.87 4.99 -15.22
N VAL A 362 5.87 4.76 -14.39
CA VAL A 362 5.80 3.64 -13.44
C VAL A 362 4.37 3.07 -13.42
N VAL A 363 4.28 1.75 -13.40
CA VAL A 363 3.05 1.05 -12.99
C VAL A 363 3.21 0.61 -11.54
N THR A 364 2.39 1.13 -10.65
CA THR A 364 2.48 0.83 -9.21
C THR A 364 2.14 -0.63 -8.92
N LYS A 365 2.45 -1.11 -7.70
CA LYS A 365 2.06 -2.46 -7.25
C LYS A 365 0.55 -2.74 -7.36
N ASP A 366 -0.27 -1.70 -7.29
CA ASP A 366 -1.73 -1.75 -7.40
C ASP A 366 -2.22 -1.55 -8.85
N GLY A 367 -1.29 -1.58 -9.83
CA GLY A 367 -1.60 -1.49 -11.25
C GLY A 367 -1.90 -0.07 -11.74
N ILE A 368 -1.55 0.97 -10.99
CA ILE A 368 -1.86 2.36 -11.34
C ILE A 368 -0.73 2.94 -12.19
N HIS A 369 -1.08 3.61 -13.28
CA HIS A 369 -0.11 4.25 -14.16
C HIS A 369 0.17 5.67 -13.67
N VAL A 370 1.42 5.95 -13.29
CA VAL A 370 1.86 7.26 -12.79
C VAL A 370 3.12 7.73 -13.50
N VAL A 371 3.31 9.04 -13.51
CA VAL A 371 4.57 9.69 -13.87
C VAL A 371 5.09 10.36 -12.61
N TRP A 372 6.25 9.93 -12.13
CA TRP A 372 6.93 10.61 -11.02
C TRP A 372 8.12 11.41 -11.55
N LYS A 373 8.31 12.61 -11.01
CA LYS A 373 9.28 13.61 -11.43
C LYS A 373 10.00 14.17 -10.22
N VAL A 374 11.34 14.18 -10.23
CA VAL A 374 12.14 14.86 -9.21
C VAL A 374 12.04 16.38 -9.44
N SER A 375 11.72 17.12 -8.38
CA SER A 375 11.61 18.58 -8.42
C SER A 375 12.99 19.20 -8.36
N ASN A 376 13.18 20.25 -9.16
CA ASN A 376 14.41 21.05 -9.18
C ASN A 376 14.35 22.22 -8.17
N VAL A 377 13.40 22.21 -7.23
CA VAL A 377 13.31 23.25 -6.20
C VAL A 377 14.63 23.34 -5.42
N GLY A 378 15.14 24.56 -5.25
CA GLY A 378 16.43 24.79 -4.60
C GLY A 378 17.65 24.69 -5.53
N LEU A 379 17.49 24.26 -6.78
CA LEU A 379 18.54 24.30 -7.78
C LEU A 379 18.48 25.59 -8.59
N MET A 380 19.64 26.12 -8.97
CA MET A 380 19.71 27.23 -9.92
C MET A 380 19.56 26.68 -11.36
N PRO A 381 18.68 27.26 -12.20
CA PRO A 381 18.57 26.87 -13.60
C PRO A 381 19.90 27.05 -14.35
N ASP A 382 20.25 26.08 -15.20
CA ASP A 382 21.44 26.18 -16.07
C ASP A 382 21.08 26.96 -17.35
N MET A 383 21.27 28.29 -17.28
CA MET A 383 20.84 29.26 -18.29
C MET A 383 21.88 30.38 -18.47
N ASP A 384 21.92 31.00 -19.65
CA ASP A 384 22.85 32.08 -20.01
C ASP A 384 22.34 33.44 -19.53
N LEU A 385 23.10 34.08 -18.63
CA LEU A 385 22.81 35.41 -18.08
C LEU A 385 22.76 36.52 -19.14
N PHE A 386 23.42 36.34 -20.29
CA PHE A 386 23.53 37.37 -21.32
C PHE A 386 22.37 37.37 -22.34
N LYS A 387 21.50 36.35 -22.29
CA LYS A 387 20.29 36.31 -23.12
C LYS A 387 19.08 36.73 -22.28
N GLU A 388 18.31 37.69 -22.78
CA GLU A 388 17.21 38.29 -22.00
C GLU A 388 16.15 37.29 -21.55
N ASP A 389 15.73 36.36 -22.41
CA ASP A 389 14.73 35.35 -22.07
C ASP A 389 15.26 34.35 -21.03
N GLU A 390 16.53 33.97 -21.13
CA GLU A 390 17.20 33.06 -20.17
C GLU A 390 17.48 33.76 -18.83
N ARG A 391 17.77 35.07 -18.84
CA ARG A 391 17.88 35.89 -17.62
C ARG A 391 16.58 35.93 -16.84
N LYS A 392 15.42 36.05 -17.50
CA LYS A 392 14.10 36.01 -16.83
C LYS A 392 13.87 34.68 -16.10
N ILE A 393 14.35 33.56 -16.68
CA ILE A 393 14.29 32.24 -16.04
C ILE A 393 15.17 32.20 -14.78
N LEU A 394 16.38 32.74 -14.85
CA LEU A 394 17.30 32.81 -13.71
C LEU A 394 16.75 33.68 -12.57
N GLU A 395 16.13 34.82 -12.90
CA GLU A 395 15.49 35.69 -11.92
C GLU A 395 14.25 35.05 -11.28
N HIS A 396 13.53 34.20 -12.00
CA HIS A 396 12.33 33.51 -11.51
C HIS A 396 12.63 32.27 -10.68
N GLY A 397 13.64 31.49 -11.06
CA GLY A 397 13.98 30.19 -10.47
C GLY A 397 13.04 29.06 -10.87
N TYR A 398 13.31 27.84 -10.40
CA TYR A 398 12.35 26.74 -10.54
C TYR A 398 11.16 26.93 -9.58
N ASN A 399 9.96 26.60 -10.05
CA ASN A 399 8.79 26.51 -9.17
C ASN A 399 8.93 25.38 -8.15
N SER A 400 8.35 25.59 -6.97
CA SER A 400 8.23 24.56 -5.95
C SER A 400 7.23 23.47 -6.41
N PRO A 401 7.32 22.23 -5.88
CA PRO A 401 6.36 21.18 -6.21
C PRO A 401 4.91 21.57 -5.89
N PHE A 402 4.70 22.43 -4.88
CA PHE A 402 3.38 22.92 -4.51
C PHE A 402 2.88 24.02 -5.45
N GLU A 403 3.77 24.84 -5.99
CA GLU A 403 3.44 25.81 -7.04
C GLU A 403 3.07 25.13 -8.34
N GLU A 404 3.85 24.13 -8.80
CA GLU A 404 3.54 23.36 -10.00
C GLU A 404 2.11 22.77 -9.94
N ILE A 405 1.75 22.16 -8.81
CA ILE A 405 0.41 21.60 -8.59
C ILE A 405 -0.67 22.68 -8.51
N SER A 406 -0.40 23.78 -7.80
CA SER A 406 -1.33 24.90 -7.67
C SER A 406 -1.68 25.50 -9.04
N ILE A 407 -0.67 25.74 -9.87
CA ILE A 407 -0.83 26.27 -11.23
C ILE A 407 -1.59 25.28 -12.11
N ALA A 408 -1.25 23.98 -12.06
CA ALA A 408 -1.95 22.95 -12.83
C ALA A 408 -3.46 22.88 -12.50
N ILE A 409 -3.81 22.96 -11.22
CA ILE A 409 -5.22 22.97 -10.77
C ILE A 409 -5.92 24.27 -11.18
N GLU A 410 -5.25 25.40 -11.06
CA GLU A 410 -5.77 26.71 -11.46
C GLU A 410 -6.10 26.74 -12.97
N LEU A 411 -5.18 26.27 -13.81
CA LEU A 411 -5.34 26.20 -15.26
C LEU A 411 -6.51 25.29 -15.66
N ASN A 412 -6.65 24.10 -15.05
CA ASN A 412 -7.79 23.23 -15.33
C ASN A 412 -9.12 23.89 -14.95
N LYS A 413 -9.20 24.60 -13.83
CA LYS A 413 -10.41 25.34 -13.42
C LYS A 413 -10.77 26.44 -14.43
N LYS A 414 -9.77 27.04 -15.08
CA LYS A 414 -9.91 28.03 -16.16
C LYS A 414 -10.14 27.38 -17.54
N GLY A 415 -10.28 26.07 -17.62
CA GLY A 415 -10.56 25.35 -18.87
C GLY A 415 -9.33 25.05 -19.74
N ILE A 416 -8.13 25.29 -19.23
CA ILE A 416 -6.88 24.89 -19.90
C ILE A 416 -6.48 23.51 -19.38
N ALA A 417 -6.54 22.52 -20.26
CA ALA A 417 -6.24 21.13 -19.91
C ALA A 417 -4.77 20.97 -19.47
N THR A 418 -4.55 20.31 -18.32
CA THR A 418 -3.20 19.97 -17.85
C THR A 418 -3.08 18.50 -17.45
N SER A 419 -1.86 18.00 -17.29
CA SER A 419 -1.62 16.71 -16.61
C SER A 419 -2.16 16.77 -15.18
N TYR A 420 -2.57 15.61 -14.66
CA TYR A 420 -3.30 15.55 -13.40
C TYR A 420 -2.34 15.35 -12.22
N PRO A 421 -2.21 16.31 -11.30
CA PRO A 421 -1.37 16.14 -10.13
C PRO A 421 -2.02 15.14 -9.16
N ARG A 422 -1.20 14.28 -8.56
CA ARG A 422 -1.63 13.21 -7.65
C ARG A 422 -1.07 13.38 -6.25
N ALA A 423 0.24 13.60 -6.11
CA ALA A 423 0.87 13.76 -4.81
C ALA A 423 2.22 14.50 -4.89
N VAL A 424 2.69 14.96 -3.74
CA VAL A 424 4.07 15.40 -3.49
C VAL A 424 4.66 14.50 -2.41
N TYR A 425 5.87 14.02 -2.61
CA TYR A 425 6.62 13.25 -1.62
C TYR A 425 7.96 13.94 -1.33
N MET A 426 8.26 14.16 -0.06
CA MET A 426 9.55 14.66 0.42
C MET A 426 10.34 13.48 0.98
N THR A 427 11.60 13.34 0.54
CA THR A 427 12.45 12.22 0.95
C THR A 427 12.83 12.31 2.43
N GLY A 428 12.99 11.16 3.09
CA GLY A 428 13.46 11.10 4.48
C GLY A 428 14.98 11.11 4.64
N ASN A 429 15.73 10.95 3.54
CA ASN A 429 17.18 11.11 3.50
C ASN A 429 17.56 12.57 3.28
N LYS A 430 18.75 12.96 3.74
CA LYS A 430 19.26 14.32 3.48
C LYS A 430 19.91 14.37 2.11
N SER A 431 19.63 15.40 1.34
CA SER A 431 20.35 15.74 0.12
C SER A 431 21.21 16.98 0.32
N VAL A 432 22.29 17.07 -0.44
CA VAL A 432 23.24 18.20 -0.37
C VAL A 432 23.36 18.80 -1.75
N ILE A 433 22.85 20.01 -1.91
CA ILE A 433 23.08 20.83 -3.10
C ILE A 433 24.35 21.63 -2.86
N THR A 434 25.27 21.63 -3.85
CA THR A 434 26.48 22.46 -3.74
C THR A 434 26.10 23.94 -3.74
N ALA A 435 26.76 24.76 -2.90
CA ALA A 435 26.43 26.18 -2.76
C ALA A 435 26.45 26.99 -4.07
N LYS A 436 27.16 26.51 -5.10
CA LYS A 436 27.22 27.15 -6.43
C LYS A 436 25.99 26.90 -7.31
N LEU A 437 25.21 25.86 -7.00
CA LEU A 437 24.03 25.44 -7.76
C LEU A 437 22.74 25.70 -6.97
N TYR A 438 22.80 26.51 -5.92
CA TYR A 438 21.74 26.66 -4.94
C TYR A 438 20.93 27.93 -5.16
N ASP A 439 19.60 27.82 -5.17
CA ASP A 439 18.65 28.93 -5.22
C ASP A 439 17.75 28.93 -3.97
N ASP A 440 17.86 29.98 -3.16
CA ASP A 440 17.11 30.12 -1.90
C ASP A 440 15.71 30.73 -2.08
N SER A 441 15.38 31.22 -3.27
CA SER A 441 14.19 32.05 -3.53
C SER A 441 12.89 31.39 -3.08
N ARG A 442 12.72 30.09 -3.36
CA ARG A 442 11.50 29.34 -3.00
C ARG A 442 11.42 28.96 -1.54
N TYR A 443 12.53 28.75 -0.86
CA TYR A 443 12.51 28.53 0.59
C TYR A 443 12.09 29.82 1.32
N GLU A 444 12.54 30.98 0.84
CA GLU A 444 12.14 32.28 1.41
C GLU A 444 10.68 32.63 1.10
N SER A 445 10.22 32.44 -0.14
CA SER A 445 8.83 32.76 -0.50
C SER A 445 7.83 31.84 0.19
N HIS A 446 8.23 30.60 0.52
CA HIS A 446 7.36 29.61 1.17
C HIS A 446 7.54 29.51 2.70
N LYS A 447 8.32 30.37 3.33
CA LYS A 447 8.63 30.31 4.78
C LYS A 447 7.42 30.34 5.71
N ASN A 448 6.28 30.82 5.22
CA ASN A 448 5.03 30.91 5.98
C ASN A 448 4.11 29.70 5.78
N TYR A 449 4.48 28.73 4.94
CA TYR A 449 3.72 27.49 4.78
C TYR A 449 4.26 26.41 5.72
N PHE A 450 3.39 25.96 6.62
CA PHE A 450 3.71 24.95 7.61
C PHE A 450 2.91 23.67 7.37
N THR A 451 3.54 22.54 7.68
CA THR A 451 2.86 21.26 7.81
C THR A 451 1.92 21.31 9.03
N PRO A 452 0.91 20.42 9.08
CA PRO A 452 0.09 20.23 10.28
C PRO A 452 0.86 19.82 11.56
N ASP A 453 2.16 19.53 11.46
CA ASP A 453 3.07 19.27 12.59
C ASP A 453 3.95 20.49 12.92
N LYS A 454 3.63 21.67 12.36
CA LYS A 454 4.35 22.94 12.54
C LYS A 454 5.78 22.94 12.02
N GLN A 455 6.09 22.12 11.01
CA GLN A 455 7.37 22.18 10.30
C GLN A 455 7.22 22.92 8.98
N LEU A 456 8.31 23.41 8.38
CA LEU A 456 8.24 24.05 7.07
C LEU A 456 7.81 23.04 6.00
N VAL A 457 7.06 23.50 5.01
CA VAL A 457 6.67 22.67 3.86
C VAL A 457 7.86 22.38 2.94
N LEU A 458 8.78 23.35 2.80
CA LEU A 458 10.04 23.21 2.06
C LEU A 458 11.23 23.19 3.03
N GLU A 459 12.02 22.11 2.99
CA GLU A 459 13.26 21.90 3.75
C GLU A 459 14.46 21.93 2.79
N LYS A 460 15.54 22.61 3.19
CA LYS A 460 16.71 22.88 2.33
C LYS A 460 17.57 21.65 2.03
N ASP A 461 17.52 20.65 2.90
CA ASP A 461 18.33 19.43 2.84
C ASP A 461 17.50 18.21 2.42
N ARG A 462 16.42 18.41 1.67
CA ARG A 462 15.47 17.37 1.26
C ARG A 462 15.17 17.45 -0.23
N ASP A 463 14.99 16.29 -0.84
CA ASP A 463 14.51 16.20 -2.22
C ASP A 463 12.98 16.08 -2.23
N TYR A 464 12.40 16.62 -3.28
CA TYR A 464 10.96 16.58 -3.52
C TYR A 464 10.66 15.84 -4.81
N ILE A 465 9.62 15.03 -4.77
CA ILE A 465 9.13 14.25 -5.89
C ILE A 465 7.67 14.64 -6.10
N THR A 466 7.31 14.94 -7.34
CA THR A 466 5.92 15.14 -7.75
C THR A 466 5.42 13.90 -8.47
N ILE A 467 4.21 13.46 -8.13
CA ILE A 467 3.52 12.33 -8.76
C ILE A 467 2.34 12.88 -9.56
N TRP A 468 2.31 12.53 -10.84
CA TRP A 468 1.32 12.91 -11.83
C TRP A 468 0.62 11.65 -12.37
N GLY A 469 -0.63 11.79 -12.79
CA GLY A 469 -1.34 10.73 -13.51
C GLY A 469 -0.72 10.52 -14.87
N TYR A 470 -0.50 9.26 -15.25
CA TYR A 470 -0.16 8.95 -16.64
C TYR A 470 -1.34 9.29 -17.56
N TRP A 471 -1.04 9.84 -18.73
CA TRP A 471 -2.08 10.21 -19.69
C TRP A 471 -2.44 9.00 -20.56
N ASN A 472 -3.50 8.30 -20.15
CA ASN A 472 -4.16 7.25 -20.93
C ASN A 472 -5.67 7.47 -21.08
N GLY A 473 -6.15 8.64 -20.65
CA GLY A 473 -7.57 8.98 -20.56
C GLY A 473 -7.82 10.06 -19.52
N PRO A 474 -8.93 10.81 -19.62
CA PRO A 474 -9.42 11.62 -18.52
C PRO A 474 -9.91 10.73 -17.36
N ASP A 475 -9.78 11.23 -16.13
CA ASP A 475 -10.13 10.51 -14.90
C ASP A 475 -11.59 9.99 -14.95
N GLU A 476 -12.51 10.75 -15.56
CA GLU A 476 -13.92 10.38 -15.69
C GLU A 476 -14.13 9.15 -16.57
N LYS A 477 -13.38 9.02 -17.67
CA LYS A 477 -13.48 7.85 -18.56
C LYS A 477 -12.90 6.63 -17.87
N LEU A 478 -11.72 6.76 -17.27
CA LEU A 478 -11.05 5.70 -16.53
C LEU A 478 -11.89 5.21 -15.35
N ALA A 479 -12.53 6.11 -14.61
CA ALA A 479 -13.42 5.78 -13.50
C ALA A 479 -14.70 5.04 -13.94
N ALA A 480 -15.20 5.32 -15.15
CA ALA A 480 -16.37 4.65 -15.71
C ALA A 480 -16.03 3.25 -16.23
N LYS A 481 -14.91 3.14 -16.94
CA LYS A 481 -14.38 1.88 -17.44
C LYS A 481 -12.86 2.00 -17.53
N ASP A 482 -12.17 1.11 -16.83
CA ASP A 482 -10.72 1.05 -16.87
C ASP A 482 -10.24 0.60 -18.27
N GLY A 483 -9.17 1.21 -18.75
CA GLY A 483 -8.60 0.95 -20.06
C GLY A 483 -7.58 2.00 -20.47
N ASP A 484 -6.77 1.67 -21.48
CA ASP A 484 -5.82 2.59 -22.08
C ASP A 484 -6.43 3.17 -23.36
N TYR A 485 -7.16 4.28 -23.19
CA TYR A 485 -7.89 4.91 -24.29
C TYR A 485 -6.98 5.70 -25.22
N TYR A 486 -5.93 6.30 -24.65
CA TYR A 486 -5.04 7.20 -25.35
C TYR A 486 -3.58 6.87 -25.10
N GLU A 487 -2.75 7.21 -26.08
CA GLU A 487 -1.30 7.33 -25.92
C GLU A 487 -0.91 8.81 -25.92
N GLY A 488 -0.15 9.23 -24.91
CA GLY A 488 0.38 10.58 -24.82
C GLY A 488 1.67 10.77 -25.62
N ILE A 489 1.68 11.75 -26.51
CA ILE A 489 2.88 12.12 -27.27
C ILE A 489 3.16 13.62 -27.14
N SER A 490 4.41 14.01 -26.86
CA SER A 490 4.75 15.43 -26.82
C SER A 490 4.65 16.08 -28.20
N ALA A 491 4.27 17.35 -28.29
CA ALA A 491 4.17 18.05 -29.58
C ALA A 491 5.51 18.07 -30.35
N LEU A 492 6.63 18.19 -29.64
CA LEU A 492 7.97 18.11 -30.26
C LEU A 492 8.24 16.73 -30.88
N ARG A 493 7.89 15.65 -30.16
CA ARG A 493 8.03 14.28 -30.67
C ARG A 493 7.07 14.01 -31.83
N ALA A 494 5.82 14.46 -31.74
CA ALA A 494 4.84 14.34 -32.80
C ALA A 494 5.31 15.04 -34.10
N CYS A 495 5.93 16.22 -33.98
CA CYS A 495 6.51 16.92 -35.12
C CYS A 495 7.72 16.17 -35.70
N ARG A 496 8.61 15.63 -34.85
CA ARG A 496 9.77 14.83 -35.29
C ARG A 496 9.37 13.52 -35.97
N GLU A 497 8.29 12.90 -35.54
CA GLU A 497 7.75 11.66 -36.10
C GLU A 497 6.81 11.91 -37.30
N GLY A 498 6.60 13.17 -37.69
CA GLY A 498 5.77 13.53 -38.85
C GLY A 498 4.26 13.38 -38.62
N ILE A 499 3.82 13.22 -37.37
CA ILE A 499 2.40 13.13 -36.99
C ILE A 499 1.71 14.49 -37.12
N ILE A 500 2.43 15.58 -36.86
CA ILE A 500 1.99 16.96 -37.11
C ILE A 500 3.04 17.69 -37.96
N SER A 501 2.61 18.67 -38.73
CA SER A 501 3.51 19.53 -39.50
C SER A 501 4.25 20.54 -38.61
N GLN A 502 5.32 21.14 -39.14
CA GLN A 502 6.02 22.24 -38.46
C GLN A 502 5.13 23.47 -38.26
N GLU A 503 4.24 23.75 -39.21
CA GLU A 503 3.27 24.86 -39.11
C GLU A 503 2.24 24.61 -38.01
N GLU A 504 1.71 23.38 -37.94
CA GLU A 504 0.81 22.97 -36.85
C GLU A 504 1.52 23.07 -35.50
N TYR A 505 2.77 22.60 -35.41
CA TYR A 505 3.58 22.70 -34.20
C TYR A 505 3.73 24.15 -33.69
N LEU A 506 4.09 25.09 -34.58
CA LEU A 506 4.23 26.50 -34.22
C LEU A 506 2.88 27.13 -33.83
N SER A 507 1.81 26.76 -34.52
CA SER A 507 0.44 27.20 -34.21
C SER A 507 -0.01 26.72 -32.81
N LEU A 508 0.32 25.49 -32.43
CA LEU A 508 0.02 24.95 -31.10
C LEU A 508 0.75 25.74 -30.00
N LEU A 509 2.03 26.06 -30.20
CA LEU A 509 2.80 26.88 -29.24
C LEU A 509 2.20 28.28 -29.09
N GLN A 510 1.88 28.94 -30.21
CA GLN A 510 1.28 30.27 -30.20
C GLN A 510 -0.09 30.27 -29.51
N THR A 511 -0.94 29.29 -29.84
CA THR A 511 -2.26 29.11 -29.22
C THR A 511 -2.14 28.91 -27.71
N LEU A 512 -1.17 28.10 -27.27
CA LEU A 512 -0.94 27.89 -25.84
C LEU A 512 -0.46 29.18 -25.15
N LYS A 513 0.49 29.90 -25.76
CA LYS A 513 0.99 31.19 -25.24
C LYS A 513 -0.16 32.20 -25.04
N GLU A 514 -1.07 32.30 -26.00
CA GLU A 514 -2.24 33.17 -25.92
C GLU A 514 -3.22 32.73 -24.84
N LYS A 515 -3.47 31.41 -24.71
CA LYS A 515 -4.33 30.86 -23.65
C LYS A 515 -3.77 31.16 -22.27
N LEU A 516 -2.47 30.95 -22.06
CA LEU A 516 -1.81 31.25 -20.79
C LEU A 516 -1.85 32.76 -20.48
N SER A 517 -1.53 33.60 -21.47
CA SER A 517 -1.52 35.06 -21.29
C SER A 517 -2.89 35.63 -20.90
N LYS A 518 -3.97 35.09 -21.47
CA LYS A 518 -5.37 35.46 -21.10
C LYS A 518 -5.70 35.16 -19.66
N GLU A 519 -5.02 34.18 -19.08
CA GLU A 519 -5.21 33.74 -17.70
C GLU A 519 -4.16 34.31 -16.74
N ASN A 520 -3.40 35.33 -17.17
CA ASN A 520 -2.31 35.96 -16.43
C ASN A 520 -1.21 34.98 -16.01
N ILE A 521 -0.86 34.07 -16.91
CA ILE A 521 0.23 33.11 -16.72
C ILE A 521 1.17 33.21 -17.93
N GLU A 522 2.46 33.23 -17.66
CA GLU A 522 3.52 33.22 -18.68
C GLU A 522 4.35 31.94 -18.53
N ASP A 523 4.64 31.24 -19.63
CA ASP A 523 5.67 30.20 -19.65
C ASP A 523 6.98 30.83 -20.12
N LEU A 524 7.93 31.01 -19.18
CA LEU A 524 9.22 31.64 -19.45
C LEU A 524 10.12 30.79 -20.36
N ASN A 525 9.77 29.51 -20.58
CA ASN A 525 10.58 28.58 -21.35
C ASN A 525 9.70 27.68 -22.23
N LEU A 526 8.71 28.26 -22.91
CA LEU A 526 7.73 27.49 -23.68
C LEU A 526 8.38 26.62 -24.76
N ARG A 527 8.24 25.29 -24.62
CA ARG A 527 8.81 24.30 -25.55
C ARG A 527 7.78 23.24 -25.92
N GLY A 528 7.99 22.59 -27.06
CA GLY A 528 7.12 21.52 -27.55
C GLY A 528 7.02 20.26 -26.68
N ASN A 529 7.98 20.05 -25.76
CA ASN A 529 7.91 18.98 -24.77
C ASN A 529 7.04 19.35 -23.55
N HIS A 530 6.52 20.58 -23.47
CA HIS A 530 5.58 21.01 -22.43
C HIS A 530 4.12 20.74 -22.82
N ILE A 531 3.88 20.39 -24.10
CA ILE A 531 2.56 20.10 -24.64
C ILE A 531 2.47 18.59 -24.90
N LEU A 532 1.46 17.98 -24.30
CA LEU A 532 1.05 16.61 -24.56
C LEU A 532 -0.17 16.59 -25.48
N LEU A 533 -0.08 15.79 -26.54
CA LEU A 533 -1.14 15.48 -27.48
C LEU A 533 -1.62 14.04 -27.26
N SER A 534 -2.81 13.72 -27.76
CA SER A 534 -3.43 12.40 -27.57
C SER A 534 -3.54 11.65 -28.89
N LEU A 535 -3.08 10.40 -28.92
CA LEU A 535 -3.34 9.45 -30.00
C LEU A 535 -4.40 8.45 -29.55
N ASP A 536 -5.29 8.03 -30.44
CA ASP A 536 -6.21 6.91 -30.19
C ASP A 536 -5.52 5.55 -30.37
N CYS A 537 -6.28 4.46 -30.17
CA CYS A 537 -5.79 3.09 -30.32
C CYS A 537 -5.31 2.74 -31.75
N THR A 538 -5.59 3.57 -32.75
CA THR A 538 -5.11 3.41 -34.13
C THR A 538 -3.87 4.25 -34.42
N GLY A 539 -3.40 5.05 -33.44
CA GLY A 539 -2.32 6.02 -33.62
C GLY A 539 -2.77 7.33 -34.27
N THR A 540 -4.09 7.58 -34.37
CA THR A 540 -4.62 8.81 -34.96
C THR A 540 -4.70 9.92 -33.93
N LEU A 541 -4.29 11.13 -34.31
CA LEU A 541 -4.31 12.31 -33.44
C LEU A 541 -5.74 12.73 -33.11
N ILE A 542 -6.05 12.82 -31.82
CA ILE A 542 -7.33 13.33 -31.33
C ILE A 542 -7.39 14.84 -31.51
N LYS A 543 -8.46 15.30 -32.15
CA LYS A 543 -8.75 16.70 -32.44
C LYS A 543 -10.06 17.12 -31.78
N ASP A 544 -10.14 18.38 -31.38
CA ASP A 544 -11.34 19.01 -30.87
C ASP A 544 -12.38 19.25 -31.98
N LYS A 545 -13.53 19.82 -31.62
CA LYS A 545 -14.63 20.14 -32.56
C LYS A 545 -14.22 21.13 -33.66
N SER A 546 -13.15 21.88 -33.48
CA SER A 546 -12.60 22.84 -34.43
C SER A 546 -11.48 22.23 -35.29
N GLY A 547 -11.20 20.93 -35.13
CA GLY A 547 -10.14 20.24 -35.87
C GLY A 547 -8.73 20.52 -35.34
N ILE A 548 -8.60 21.16 -34.18
CA ILE A 548 -7.32 21.46 -33.55
C ILE A 548 -6.94 20.30 -32.64
N PRO A 549 -5.69 19.81 -32.65
CA PRO A 549 -5.24 18.78 -31.71
C PRO A 549 -5.55 19.13 -30.26
N GLU A 550 -6.10 18.20 -29.49
CA GLU A 550 -6.33 18.42 -28.07
C GLU A 550 -4.99 18.55 -27.33
N MET A 551 -4.71 19.75 -26.81
CA MET A 551 -3.47 20.07 -26.10
C MET A 551 -3.65 19.97 -24.60
N ARG A 552 -2.61 19.45 -23.93
CA ARG A 552 -2.51 19.41 -22.48
C ARG A 552 -1.15 19.88 -22.01
N ILE A 553 -1.09 20.77 -21.03
CA ILE A 553 0.18 21.21 -20.43
C ILE A 553 0.70 20.11 -19.50
N CYS A 554 1.96 19.72 -19.64
CA CYS A 554 2.59 18.69 -18.81
C CYS A 554 3.89 19.12 -18.12
N ASN A 555 4.36 20.36 -18.33
CA ASN A 555 5.46 20.96 -17.57
C ASN A 555 5.02 22.30 -16.95
N PHE A 556 5.38 22.52 -15.69
CA PHE A 556 5.00 23.69 -14.90
C PHE A 556 6.21 24.38 -14.22
N GLU A 557 7.43 23.95 -14.53
CA GLU A 557 8.68 24.39 -13.86
C GLU A 557 8.90 25.91 -13.90
N PHE A 558 8.56 26.53 -15.04
CA PHE A 558 8.82 27.93 -15.32
C PHE A 558 7.54 28.71 -15.68
N LEU A 559 6.39 28.21 -15.24
CA LEU A 559 5.14 28.96 -15.31
C LEU A 559 5.13 30.04 -14.24
N LYS A 560 4.97 31.29 -14.64
CA LYS A 560 4.94 32.45 -13.76
C LYS A 560 3.56 33.09 -13.82
N ARG A 561 2.99 33.40 -12.66
CA ARG A 561 1.79 34.26 -12.58
C ARG A 561 2.21 35.70 -12.85
N THR A 562 1.55 36.35 -13.80
CA THR A 562 1.76 37.76 -14.11
C THR A 562 0.70 38.58 -13.39
N GLU A 563 1.06 39.74 -12.85
CA GLU A 563 0.10 40.66 -12.22
C GLU A 563 -0.77 41.40 -13.23
#